data_AF-A0A534HU81-F1
#
_entry.id   AF-A0A534HU81-F1
#
_cell.length_a   1.000
_cell.length_b   1.000
_cell.length_c   1.000
_cell.angle_alpha   90.00
_cell.angle_beta   90.00
_cell.angle_gamma   90.00
#
_symmetry.space_group_name_H-M   'P 1'
#
loop_
_entity.id
_entity.type
_entity.pdbx_description
1 polymer ?
#
loop_
_entity_poly.entity_id
_entity_poly.type
_entity_poly.pdbx_seq_one_letter_code
_entity_poly.pdbx_strand_id
1 'polypeptide(L)'
;MSRASSSQHTTSAGAGHSRWVRVTHWIVAGSVLTLAVSGFTILMAHPRLYWGAVGNDLTPALLELPVSRNYRHGGWAVATQSFPDGGSAVSAVRTYGILNQDGWARSLHFLAAWFLVVTGAAYLLAGILTGHLRRDLVPRTGELTRQRLWNDLTSRLQRKIRAAAGGPPYGLVQKCTYCAVVFLGLPLMVITGMGMSPAITAAYPWLCGMFGGSQSARTIHFCVFALLLLFVVVHVVMVATSGFGRQMRAMTFGKANMNSECVITSRRTLITGLASAGGLLLGGCSETEPPTYGKVLRMGDLLTYRAQRLLLPTRSLAKEYSRSDITSIPAIGTTDPADPHQWAYNERNGALYQRLRSAQFAGWRLRVEGSVARPGSYALSDLQHFPARTQITKH
;
A
#
# COMPACT_ATOMS: atom_id res chain seq x y z
N MET A 1 34.77 64.61 11.97
CA MET A 1 34.70 63.23 12.51
C MET A 1 33.30 63.02 13.09
N SER A 2 32.41 62.34 12.36
CA SER A 2 31.09 61.95 12.88
C SER A 2 30.92 60.45 12.62
N ARG A 3 30.74 59.68 13.70
CA ARG A 3 30.66 58.21 13.71
C ARG A 3 29.36 57.77 13.05
N ALA A 4 29.47 57.06 11.93
CA ALA A 4 28.37 56.29 11.37
C ALA A 4 28.03 55.13 12.31
N SER A 5 26.82 55.15 12.86
CA SER A 5 26.21 54.04 13.59
C SER A 5 25.93 52.91 12.60
N SER A 6 26.72 51.85 12.65
CA SER A 6 26.48 50.60 11.93
C SER A 6 25.38 49.81 12.66
N SER A 7 24.15 49.91 12.16
CA SER A 7 23.06 49.01 12.55
C SER A 7 23.39 47.60 12.08
N GLN A 8 23.96 46.79 12.97
CA GLN A 8 24.11 45.35 12.74
C GLN A 8 22.72 44.73 12.66
N HIS A 9 22.30 44.37 11.44
CA HIS A 9 21.20 43.44 11.23
C HIS A 9 21.58 42.12 11.89
N THR A 10 21.01 41.85 13.07
CA THR A 10 21.03 40.53 13.70
C THR A 10 20.24 39.59 12.79
N THR A 11 20.93 38.88 11.91
CA THR A 11 20.36 37.75 11.17
C THR A 11 19.95 36.72 12.22
N SER A 12 18.64 36.61 12.48
CA SER A 12 18.07 35.61 13.38
C SER A 12 18.64 34.25 12.99
N ALA A 13 19.29 33.57 13.95
CA ALA A 13 19.73 32.19 13.78
C ALA A 13 18.57 31.37 13.20
N GLY A 14 18.77 30.83 11.99
CA GLY A 14 17.70 30.21 11.20
C GLY A 14 16.91 29.20 12.02
N ALA A 15 15.64 29.51 12.28
CA ALA A 15 14.77 28.64 13.03
C ALA A 15 14.60 27.32 12.26
N GLY A 16 14.99 26.20 12.86
CA GLY A 16 14.74 24.87 12.30
C GLY A 16 13.25 24.60 12.12
N HIS A 17 12.91 23.49 11.46
CA HIS A 17 11.51 23.12 11.22
C HIS A 17 10.66 23.12 12.50
N SER A 18 9.40 23.53 12.40
CA SER A 18 8.47 23.51 13.52
C SER A 18 8.28 22.09 14.07
N ARG A 19 7.89 21.96 15.34
CA ARG A 19 7.68 20.66 16.00
C ARG A 19 6.73 19.75 15.23
N TRP A 20 5.61 20.29 14.76
CA TRP A 20 4.61 19.49 14.04
C TRP A 20 5.17 18.96 12.72
N VAL A 21 5.93 19.76 11.96
CA VAL A 21 6.60 19.33 10.71
C VAL A 21 7.59 18.19 10.98
N ARG A 22 8.35 18.28 12.08
CA ARG A 22 9.32 17.24 12.46
C ARG A 22 8.62 15.92 12.82
N VAL A 23 7.56 15.99 13.61
CA VAL A 23 6.77 14.80 14.00
C VAL A 23 6.15 14.14 12.77
N THR A 24 5.45 14.91 11.93
CA THR A 24 4.83 14.38 10.71
C THR A 24 5.88 13.77 9.78
N HIS A 25 7.04 14.41 9.64
CA HIS A 25 8.12 13.87 8.83
C HIS A 25 8.61 12.50 9.32
N TRP A 26 8.85 12.32 10.63
CA TRP A 26 9.33 11.04 11.14
C TRP A 26 8.30 9.91 10.99
N ILE A 27 7.02 10.22 11.16
CA ILE A 27 5.94 9.25 10.90
C ILE A 27 5.88 8.89 9.40
N VAL A 28 5.96 9.90 8.52
CA VAL A 28 5.99 9.68 7.06
C VAL A 28 7.22 8.88 6.65
N ALA A 29 8.41 9.20 7.19
CA ALA A 29 9.65 8.49 6.89
C ALA A 29 9.56 7.01 7.28
N GLY A 30 9.09 6.72 8.51
CA GLY A 30 8.86 5.35 8.94
C GLY A 30 7.83 4.62 8.08
N SER A 31 6.75 5.32 7.68
CA SER A 31 5.72 4.77 6.79
C SER A 31 6.27 4.44 5.40
N VAL A 32 7.02 5.35 4.79
CA VAL A 32 7.61 5.17 3.45
C VAL A 32 8.61 4.01 3.44
N LEU A 33 9.47 3.88 4.45
CA LEU A 33 10.41 2.77 4.56
C LEU A 33 9.67 1.43 4.70
N THR A 34 8.64 1.40 5.55
CA THR A 34 7.81 0.20 5.75
C THR A 34 7.04 -0.18 4.48
N LEU A 35 6.48 0.80 3.77
CA LEU A 35 5.80 0.62 2.49
C LEU A 35 6.74 0.13 1.40
N ALA A 36 7.99 0.61 1.38
CA ALA A 36 8.99 0.18 0.42
C ALA A 36 9.34 -1.30 0.59
N VAL A 37 9.62 -1.73 1.82
CA VAL A 37 9.94 -3.14 2.12
C VAL A 37 8.74 -4.04 1.85
N SER A 38 7.58 -3.71 2.44
CA SER A 38 6.37 -4.54 2.26
C SER A 38 5.89 -4.57 0.80
N GLY A 39 5.92 -3.44 0.10
CA GLY A 39 5.54 -3.34 -1.31
C GLY A 39 6.47 -4.14 -2.21
N PHE A 40 7.79 -4.13 -1.95
CA PHE A 40 8.75 -4.96 -2.67
C PHE A 40 8.50 -6.46 -2.42
N THR A 41 8.19 -6.87 -1.19
CA THR A 41 7.82 -8.27 -0.88
C THR A 41 6.55 -8.70 -1.61
N ILE A 42 5.54 -7.84 -1.69
CA ILE A 42 4.30 -8.09 -2.45
C ILE A 42 4.62 -8.22 -3.95
N LEU A 43 5.47 -7.34 -4.49
CA LEU A 43 5.90 -7.40 -5.89
C LEU A 43 6.61 -8.71 -6.22
N MET A 44 7.46 -9.21 -5.33
CA MET A 44 8.16 -10.49 -5.53
C MET A 44 7.21 -11.68 -5.68
N ALA A 45 5.99 -11.61 -5.15
CA ALA A 45 5.00 -12.69 -5.33
C ALA A 45 4.55 -12.80 -6.79
N HIS A 46 4.48 -11.68 -7.50
CA HIS A 46 4.15 -11.62 -8.92
C HIS A 46 4.92 -10.47 -9.59
N PRO A 47 6.21 -10.65 -9.94
CA PRO A 47 7.10 -9.58 -10.38
C PRO A 47 6.95 -9.30 -11.90
N ARG A 48 5.71 -9.29 -12.37
CA ARG A 48 5.31 -9.05 -13.76
C ARG A 48 4.27 -7.95 -13.82
N LEU A 49 4.54 -6.89 -14.55
CA LEU A 49 3.67 -5.72 -14.64
C LEU A 49 2.98 -5.73 -15.99
N TYR A 50 1.70 -5.38 -16.00
CA TYR A 50 0.84 -5.46 -17.17
C TYR A 50 0.11 -4.13 -17.38
N TRP A 51 -0.41 -3.95 -18.58
CA TRP A 51 -1.30 -2.85 -18.88
C TRP A 51 -2.70 -3.39 -19.16
N GLY A 52 -3.71 -2.80 -18.53
CA GLY A 52 -5.12 -3.15 -18.68
C GLY A 52 -5.78 -3.71 -17.42
N ALA A 53 -6.86 -4.47 -17.63
CA ALA A 53 -7.68 -5.03 -16.55
C ALA A 53 -7.19 -6.38 -16.00
N VAL A 54 -6.42 -7.13 -16.79
CA VAL A 54 -6.01 -8.52 -16.55
C VAL A 54 -4.49 -8.64 -16.74
N GLY A 55 -3.86 -9.51 -15.96
CA GLY A 55 -2.42 -9.76 -15.99
C GLY A 55 -2.10 -11.08 -15.34
N ASN A 56 -1.55 -12.02 -16.11
CA ASN A 56 -1.21 -13.39 -15.73
C ASN A 56 -0.22 -13.98 -16.76
N ASP A 57 0.05 -15.28 -16.69
CA ASP A 57 1.02 -15.99 -17.55
C ASP A 57 0.66 -16.07 -19.02
N LEU A 58 -0.63 -15.91 -19.35
CA LEU A 58 -1.08 -15.89 -20.75
C LEU A 58 -1.16 -14.47 -21.29
N THR A 59 -0.98 -13.47 -20.42
CA THR A 59 -0.99 -12.06 -20.83
C THR A 59 0.46 -11.64 -21.08
N PRO A 60 0.79 -11.00 -22.22
CA PRO A 60 2.09 -10.39 -22.40
C PRO A 60 2.34 -9.36 -21.30
N ALA A 61 3.42 -9.55 -20.53
CA ALA A 61 3.83 -8.57 -19.54
C ALA A 61 4.46 -7.36 -20.23
N LEU A 62 4.15 -6.16 -19.74
CA LEU A 62 4.81 -4.93 -20.18
C LEU A 62 6.24 -4.86 -19.63
N LEU A 63 6.42 -5.29 -18.38
CA LEU A 63 7.71 -5.33 -17.71
C LEU A 63 7.82 -6.57 -16.83
N GLU A 64 8.92 -7.31 -16.99
CA GLU A 64 9.26 -8.48 -16.19
C GLU A 64 10.49 -8.17 -15.34
N LEU A 65 10.37 -8.40 -14.04
CA LEU A 65 11.44 -8.07 -13.09
C LEU A 65 12.05 -9.38 -12.56
N PRO A 66 13.34 -9.65 -12.82
CA PRO A 66 14.01 -10.87 -12.36
C PRO A 66 14.39 -10.79 -10.86
N VAL A 67 13.42 -10.44 -10.01
CA VAL A 67 13.61 -10.21 -8.56
C VAL A 67 13.14 -11.37 -7.69
N SER A 68 12.47 -12.37 -8.28
CA SER A 68 12.10 -13.63 -7.61
C SER A 68 11.98 -14.73 -8.66
N ARG A 69 11.71 -15.99 -8.29
CA ARG A 69 11.46 -17.08 -9.26
C ARG A 69 10.12 -16.93 -10.01
N ASN A 70 9.19 -16.13 -9.49
CA ASN A 70 7.82 -16.02 -9.99
C ASN A 70 7.67 -15.13 -11.24
N TYR A 71 8.77 -14.53 -11.73
CA TYR A 71 8.80 -13.81 -13.01
C TYR A 71 8.73 -14.75 -14.21
N ARG A 72 9.19 -15.99 -14.06
CA ARG A 72 9.23 -16.95 -15.15
C ARG A 72 7.82 -17.41 -15.51
N HIS A 73 7.55 -17.48 -16.81
CA HIS A 73 6.33 -18.08 -17.33
C HIS A 73 6.39 -19.60 -17.29
N GLY A 74 5.22 -20.25 -17.23
CA GLY A 74 5.10 -21.71 -17.26
C GLY A 74 5.22 -22.38 -15.89
N GLY A 75 5.59 -23.67 -15.88
CA GLY A 75 5.59 -24.51 -14.69
C GLY A 75 4.17 -24.83 -14.21
N TRP A 76 3.34 -25.34 -15.12
CA TRP A 76 2.02 -25.89 -14.83
C TRP A 76 2.08 -27.41 -14.89
N ALA A 77 1.39 -28.07 -13.96
CA ALA A 77 1.14 -29.49 -14.02
C ALA A 77 0.21 -29.80 -15.20
N VAL A 78 0.09 -31.09 -15.54
CA VAL A 78 -0.85 -31.54 -16.56
C VAL A 78 -2.27 -31.10 -16.17
N ALA A 79 -2.95 -30.45 -17.11
CA ALA A 79 -4.31 -29.99 -16.90
C ALA A 79 -5.21 -31.18 -16.58
N THR A 80 -5.86 -31.14 -15.42
CA THR A 80 -6.67 -32.23 -14.90
C THR A 80 -8.13 -31.81 -14.88
N GLN A 81 -9.01 -32.69 -15.36
CA GLN A 81 -10.46 -32.52 -15.25
C GLN A 81 -10.91 -32.81 -13.81
N SER A 82 -11.76 -31.93 -13.29
CA SER A 82 -12.30 -32.11 -11.94
C SER A 82 -13.21 -33.34 -11.85
N PHE A 83 -13.94 -33.65 -12.93
CA PHE A 83 -14.82 -34.81 -13.04
C PHE A 83 -14.61 -35.54 -14.38
N PRO A 84 -14.84 -36.87 -14.43
CA PRO A 84 -14.66 -37.66 -15.66
C PRO A 84 -15.58 -37.24 -16.84
N ASP A 85 -16.67 -36.53 -16.54
CA ASP A 85 -17.62 -36.08 -17.55
C ASP A 85 -17.08 -34.85 -18.30
N GLY A 86 -17.13 -34.88 -19.64
CA GLY A 86 -16.48 -33.92 -20.54
C GLY A 86 -16.97 -32.45 -20.47
N GLY A 87 -17.85 -32.11 -19.53
CA GLY A 87 -18.29 -30.74 -19.25
C GLY A 87 -17.65 -30.11 -17.99
N SER A 88 -16.75 -30.82 -17.30
CA SER A 88 -16.18 -30.34 -16.05
C SER A 88 -15.09 -29.28 -16.24
N ALA A 89 -14.91 -28.43 -15.22
CA ALA A 89 -13.83 -27.45 -15.21
C ALA A 89 -12.47 -28.15 -15.26
N VAL A 90 -11.66 -27.75 -16.23
CA VAL A 90 -10.26 -28.14 -16.36
C VAL A 90 -9.41 -27.17 -15.56
N SER A 91 -8.47 -27.71 -14.80
CA SER A 91 -7.59 -26.94 -13.93
C SER A 91 -6.15 -27.43 -14.00
N ALA A 92 -5.21 -26.53 -13.77
CA ALA A 92 -3.80 -26.89 -13.63
C ALA A 92 -3.22 -26.15 -12.42
N VAL A 93 -2.31 -26.82 -11.71
CA VAL A 93 -1.60 -26.28 -10.55
C VAL A 93 -0.16 -26.00 -10.93
N ARG A 94 0.52 -25.11 -10.22
CA ARG A 94 1.93 -24.82 -10.48
C ARG A 94 2.85 -25.93 -10.01
N THR A 95 3.89 -26.21 -10.79
CA THR A 95 4.91 -27.24 -10.52
C THR A 95 5.97 -26.80 -9.52
N TYR A 96 5.96 -25.52 -9.14
CA TYR A 96 6.81 -24.99 -8.09
C TYR A 96 5.94 -24.30 -7.05
N GLY A 97 6.37 -24.37 -5.79
CA GLY A 97 5.69 -23.66 -4.72
C GLY A 97 5.67 -22.16 -5.03
N ILE A 98 4.49 -21.60 -5.28
CA ILE A 98 4.26 -20.17 -5.18
C ILE A 98 4.25 -19.87 -3.68
N LEU A 99 5.45 -19.77 -3.10
CA LEU A 99 5.59 -19.13 -1.83
C LEU A 99 5.31 -17.65 -2.07
N ASN A 100 4.27 -17.17 -1.40
CA ASN A 100 4.53 -16.16 -0.41
C ASN A 100 3.38 -16.22 0.59
N GLN A 101 3.65 -16.70 1.81
CA GLN A 101 2.84 -16.33 2.97
C GLN A 101 3.03 -14.82 3.27
N ASP A 102 2.93 -13.97 2.24
CA ASP A 102 3.09 -12.51 2.28
C ASP A 102 1.86 -11.81 2.85
N GLY A 103 0.94 -12.55 3.47
CA GLY A 103 -0.15 -11.98 4.25
C GLY A 103 0.37 -10.95 5.25
N TRP A 104 1.51 -11.21 5.89
CA TRP A 104 2.16 -10.24 6.77
C TRP A 104 2.56 -8.96 6.04
N ALA A 105 3.07 -9.07 4.80
CA ALA A 105 3.52 -7.93 4.02
C ALA A 105 2.33 -7.09 3.57
N ARG A 106 1.24 -7.72 3.12
CA ARG A 106 -0.02 -7.02 2.80
C ARG A 106 -0.57 -6.28 4.01
N SER A 107 -0.72 -6.94 5.16
CA SER A 107 -1.24 -6.30 6.38
C SER A 107 -0.34 -5.15 6.85
N LEU A 108 0.99 -5.33 6.82
CA LEU A 108 1.96 -4.27 7.15
C LEU A 108 1.90 -3.10 6.16
N HIS A 109 1.71 -3.38 4.87
CA HIS A 109 1.58 -2.37 3.83
C HIS A 109 0.35 -1.49 4.07
N PHE A 110 -0.81 -2.08 4.33
CA PHE A 110 -2.03 -1.32 4.63
C PHE A 110 -1.91 -0.53 5.93
N LEU A 111 -1.28 -1.10 6.96
CA LEU A 111 -1.02 -0.38 8.21
C LEU A 111 -0.18 0.88 7.98
N ALA A 112 0.96 0.73 7.30
CA ALA A 112 1.85 1.84 6.98
C ALA A 112 1.18 2.86 6.03
N ALA A 113 0.34 2.39 5.10
CA ALA A 113 -0.45 3.26 4.23
C ALA A 113 -1.41 4.14 5.04
N TRP A 114 -2.07 3.61 6.07
CA TRP A 114 -2.93 4.41 6.95
C TRP A 114 -2.16 5.48 7.72
N PHE A 115 -0.99 5.13 8.28
CA PHE A 115 -0.13 6.12 8.93
C PHE A 115 0.30 7.22 7.95
N LEU A 116 0.65 6.86 6.71
CA LEU A 116 0.99 7.81 5.66
C LEU A 116 -0.20 8.72 5.30
N VAL A 117 -1.39 8.15 5.07
CA VAL A 117 -2.60 8.88 4.65
C VAL A 117 -3.07 9.85 5.74
N VAL A 118 -3.23 9.37 6.97
CA VAL A 118 -3.71 10.20 8.10
C VAL A 118 -2.71 11.31 8.41
N THR A 119 -1.41 10.98 8.47
CA THR A 119 -0.37 11.98 8.74
C THR A 119 -0.23 12.97 7.59
N GLY A 120 -0.32 12.50 6.35
CA GLY A 120 -0.28 13.34 5.15
C GLY A 120 -1.45 14.32 5.11
N ALA A 121 -2.67 13.85 5.39
CA ALA A 121 -3.85 14.70 5.49
C ALA A 121 -3.71 15.75 6.61
N ALA A 122 -3.24 15.34 7.79
CA ALA A 122 -2.98 16.25 8.90
C ALA A 122 -1.89 17.28 8.56
N TYR A 123 -0.81 16.87 7.88
CA TYR A 123 0.26 17.76 7.42
C TYR A 123 -0.26 18.79 6.41
N LEU A 124 -1.06 18.36 5.43
CA LEU A 124 -1.66 19.26 4.45
C LEU A 124 -2.62 20.24 5.12
N LEU A 125 -3.52 19.76 5.99
CA LEU A 125 -4.47 20.61 6.70
C LEU A 125 -3.76 21.64 7.57
N ALA A 126 -2.83 21.21 8.43
CA ALA A 126 -2.02 22.12 9.24
C ALA A 126 -1.20 23.08 8.38
N GLY A 127 -0.67 22.60 7.26
CA GLY A 127 0.10 23.39 6.32
C GLY A 127 -0.70 24.48 5.61
N ILE A 128 -1.98 24.22 5.30
CA ILE A 128 -2.93 25.20 4.77
C ILE A 128 -3.28 26.21 5.86
N LEU A 129 -3.71 25.74 7.03
CA LEU A 129 -4.16 26.60 8.14
C LEU A 129 -3.05 27.52 8.68
N THR A 130 -1.79 27.07 8.68
CA THR A 130 -0.64 27.86 9.13
C THR A 130 0.01 28.68 8.02
N GLY A 131 -0.43 28.54 6.77
CA GLY A 131 0.22 29.14 5.60
C GLY A 131 1.61 28.56 5.27
N HIS A 132 2.06 27.51 5.97
CA HIS A 132 3.36 26.87 5.76
C HIS A 132 3.57 26.41 4.31
N LEU A 133 2.54 25.83 3.68
CA LEU A 133 2.64 25.36 2.29
C LEU A 133 2.97 26.50 1.33
N ARG A 134 2.27 27.63 1.46
CA ARG A 134 2.47 28.81 0.61
C ARG A 134 3.79 29.53 0.91
N ARG A 135 4.21 29.58 2.17
CA ARG A 135 5.40 30.33 2.59
C ARG A 135 6.69 29.57 2.29
N ASP A 136 6.71 28.27 2.60
CA ASP A 136 7.96 27.51 2.73
C ASP A 136 8.11 26.42 1.65
N LEU A 137 7.01 25.92 1.06
CA LEU A 137 7.02 24.78 0.13
C LEU A 137 6.80 25.17 -1.34
N VAL A 138 5.74 25.94 -1.63
CA VAL A 138 5.33 26.29 -3.00
C VAL A 138 6.22 27.39 -3.58
N PRO A 139 6.85 27.19 -4.75
CA PRO A 139 7.59 28.25 -5.43
C PRO A 139 6.70 29.46 -5.73
N ARG A 140 7.22 30.68 -5.56
CA ARG A 140 6.49 31.89 -5.96
C ARG A 140 6.44 31.95 -7.49
N THR A 141 5.35 32.47 -8.06
CA THR A 141 5.14 32.54 -9.53
C THR A 141 6.29 33.25 -10.27
N GLY A 142 6.94 34.23 -9.65
CA GLY A 142 8.12 34.92 -10.19
C GLY A 142 9.47 34.18 -10.03
N GLU A 143 9.52 33.04 -9.33
CA GLU A 143 10.72 32.20 -9.16
C GLU A 143 10.82 31.12 -10.27
N LEU A 144 9.70 30.77 -10.91
CA LEU A 144 9.60 29.70 -11.92
C LEU A 144 9.99 30.20 -13.33
N THR A 145 11.30 30.31 -13.57
CA THR A 145 11.83 30.57 -14.92
C THR A 145 12.67 29.38 -15.38
N ARG A 146 12.48 28.90 -16.62
CA ARG A 146 13.24 27.78 -17.22
C ARG A 146 14.75 27.94 -17.03
N GLN A 147 15.26 29.16 -17.22
CA GLN A 147 16.67 29.50 -17.06
C GLN A 147 17.16 29.37 -15.61
N ARG A 148 16.36 29.77 -14.61
CA ARG A 148 16.69 29.62 -13.19
C ARG A 148 16.67 28.16 -12.75
N LEU A 149 15.73 27.38 -13.27
CA LEU A 149 15.67 25.94 -13.02
C LEU A 149 16.90 25.22 -13.58
N TRP A 150 17.28 25.53 -14.82
CA TRP A 150 18.48 24.97 -15.46
C TRP A 150 19.75 25.37 -14.72
N ASN A 151 19.89 26.65 -14.33
CA ASN A 151 21.05 27.14 -13.60
C ASN A 151 21.16 26.54 -12.18
N ASP A 152 20.05 26.36 -11.44
CA ASP A 152 20.08 25.68 -10.13
C ASP A 152 20.43 24.19 -10.29
N LEU A 153 19.97 23.52 -11.35
CA LEU A 153 20.30 22.12 -11.63
C LEU A 153 21.79 21.93 -11.98
N THR A 154 22.31 22.68 -12.96
CA THR A 154 23.71 22.56 -13.41
C THR A 154 24.69 22.97 -12.30
N SER A 155 24.36 24.00 -11.55
CA SER A 155 25.22 24.48 -10.47
C SER A 155 25.27 23.54 -9.25
N ARG A 156 24.34 22.59 -9.12
CA ARG A 156 24.38 21.48 -8.15
C ARG A 156 25.25 20.31 -8.61
N LEU A 157 25.28 20.06 -9.92
CA LEU A 157 26.16 19.05 -10.51
C LEU A 157 27.63 19.49 -10.49
N GLN A 158 27.90 20.80 -10.55
CA GLN A 158 29.25 21.36 -10.71
C GLN A 158 29.95 21.79 -9.40
N ARG A 159 29.25 21.96 -8.27
CA ARG A 159 29.86 22.51 -7.04
C ARG A 159 30.05 21.46 -5.93
N LYS A 160 31.18 21.55 -5.23
CA LYS A 160 31.37 20.98 -3.88
C LYS A 160 30.23 21.49 -2.98
N ILE A 161 29.42 20.57 -2.48
CA ILE A 161 28.21 20.83 -1.68
C ILE A 161 28.59 21.70 -0.48
N ARG A 162 28.14 22.96 -0.46
CA ARG A 162 28.28 23.83 0.72
C ARG A 162 27.46 23.23 1.86
N ALA A 163 28.02 23.19 3.08
CA ALA A 163 27.29 22.76 4.27
C ALA A 163 26.02 23.59 4.42
N ALA A 164 24.85 22.94 4.27
CA ALA A 164 23.57 23.61 4.37
C ALA A 164 23.32 24.02 5.83
N ALA A 165 22.93 25.27 6.06
CA ALA A 165 22.29 25.66 7.32
C ALA A 165 20.99 24.85 7.39
N GLY A 166 20.88 23.93 8.36
CA GLY A 166 19.73 23.03 8.45
C GLY A 166 18.42 23.82 8.55
N GLY A 167 17.45 23.49 7.69
CA GLY A 167 16.17 24.20 7.61
C GLY A 167 15.99 25.01 6.32
N PRO A 168 14.87 25.73 6.19
CA PRO A 168 14.68 26.72 5.13
C PRO A 168 15.82 27.77 5.12
N PRO A 169 16.18 28.32 3.94
CA PRO A 169 15.47 28.20 2.67
C PRO A 169 15.95 27.03 1.78
N TYR A 170 15.00 26.34 1.15
CA TYR A 170 15.28 25.34 0.12
C TYR A 170 15.62 26.00 -1.23
N GLY A 171 16.48 25.36 -2.03
CA GLY A 171 16.68 25.80 -3.41
C GLY A 171 15.48 25.49 -4.31
N LEU A 172 15.43 26.14 -5.48
CA LEU A 172 14.28 26.06 -6.39
C LEU A 172 13.98 24.64 -6.86
N VAL A 173 15.01 23.87 -7.27
CA VAL A 173 14.83 22.47 -7.68
C VAL A 173 14.26 21.65 -6.53
N GLN A 174 14.77 21.82 -5.30
CA GLN A 174 14.24 21.12 -4.12
C GLN A 174 12.77 21.48 -3.84
N LYS A 175 12.38 22.76 -3.91
CA LYS A 175 10.99 23.18 -3.74
C LYS A 175 10.07 22.53 -4.79
N CYS A 176 10.47 22.55 -6.06
CA CYS A 176 9.72 21.92 -7.15
C CYS A 176 9.58 20.41 -6.92
N THR A 177 10.67 19.73 -6.55
CA THR A 177 10.64 18.29 -6.25
C THR A 177 9.75 17.99 -5.06
N TYR A 178 9.82 18.76 -3.96
CA TYR A 178 8.97 18.54 -2.80
C TYR A 178 7.49 18.79 -3.11
N CYS A 179 7.18 19.81 -3.91
CA CYS A 179 5.82 20.04 -4.39
C CYS A 179 5.32 18.88 -5.24
N ALA A 180 6.14 18.38 -6.18
CA ALA A 180 5.77 17.24 -7.01
C ALA A 180 5.54 15.98 -6.14
N VAL A 181 6.40 15.72 -5.15
CA VAL A 181 6.22 14.58 -4.24
C VAL A 181 4.93 14.71 -3.41
N VAL A 182 4.69 15.88 -2.80
CA VAL A 182 3.56 16.10 -1.89
C VAL A 182 2.22 16.19 -2.61
N PHE A 183 2.16 16.86 -3.76
CA PHE A 183 0.88 17.16 -4.44
C PHE A 183 0.59 16.26 -5.65
N LEU A 184 1.58 15.50 -6.15
CA LEU A 184 1.39 14.58 -7.27
C LEU A 184 1.77 13.14 -6.91
N GLY A 185 3.00 12.91 -6.46
CA GLY A 185 3.54 11.57 -6.20
C GLY A 185 2.76 10.82 -5.13
N LEU A 186 2.67 11.37 -3.91
CA LEU A 186 1.97 10.73 -2.79
C LEU A 186 0.46 10.57 -3.05
N PRO A 187 -0.29 11.58 -3.56
CA PRO A 187 -1.69 11.40 -3.92
C PRO A 187 -1.90 10.32 -4.98
N LEU A 188 -1.07 10.30 -6.04
CA LEU A 188 -1.17 9.27 -7.08
C LEU A 188 -0.87 7.88 -6.53
N MET A 189 0.09 7.73 -5.61
CA MET A 189 0.37 6.48 -4.91
C MET A 189 -0.85 5.97 -4.13
N VAL A 190 -1.54 6.86 -3.41
CA VAL A 190 -2.76 6.52 -2.65
C VAL A 190 -3.91 6.16 -3.58
N ILE A 191 -4.17 6.95 -4.63
CA ILE A 191 -5.28 6.71 -5.57
C ILE A 191 -5.09 5.41 -6.35
N THR A 192 -3.87 5.13 -6.83
CA THR A 192 -3.57 3.84 -7.48
C THR A 192 -3.69 2.67 -6.50
N GLY A 193 -3.30 2.85 -5.24
CA GLY A 193 -3.53 1.88 -4.17
C GLY A 193 -5.02 1.56 -3.97
N MET A 194 -5.87 2.61 -3.94
CA MET A 194 -7.33 2.45 -3.86
C MET A 194 -7.90 1.75 -5.10
N GLY A 195 -7.39 2.07 -6.30
CA GLY A 195 -7.78 1.44 -7.56
C GLY A 195 -7.40 -0.04 -7.69
N MET A 196 -6.51 -0.54 -6.82
CA MET A 196 -6.19 -1.97 -6.71
C MET A 196 -6.99 -2.71 -5.63
N SER A 197 -7.73 -2.00 -4.76
CA SER A 197 -8.47 -2.62 -3.66
C SER A 197 -9.81 -3.19 -4.13
N PRO A 198 -10.09 -4.50 -3.96
CA PRO A 198 -11.36 -5.09 -4.37
C PRO A 198 -12.58 -4.45 -3.67
N ALA A 199 -12.49 -4.21 -2.36
CA ALA A 199 -13.57 -3.61 -1.60
C ALA A 199 -13.89 -2.18 -2.07
N ILE A 200 -12.86 -1.36 -2.31
CA ILE A 200 -13.03 0.02 -2.78
C ILE A 200 -13.54 0.03 -4.21
N THR A 201 -13.01 -0.81 -5.09
CA THR A 201 -13.45 -0.85 -6.50
C THR A 201 -14.82 -1.48 -6.70
N ALA A 202 -15.31 -2.30 -5.77
CA ALA A 202 -16.70 -2.72 -5.73
C ALA A 202 -17.64 -1.56 -5.39
N ALA A 203 -17.25 -0.70 -4.43
CA ALA A 203 -18.03 0.49 -4.04
C ALA A 203 -17.92 1.65 -5.06
N TYR A 204 -16.73 1.83 -5.64
CA TYR A 204 -16.38 2.92 -6.54
C TYR A 204 -15.67 2.40 -7.80
N PRO A 205 -16.39 1.76 -8.74
CA PRO A 205 -15.79 1.11 -9.91
C PRO A 205 -15.00 2.05 -10.83
N TRP A 206 -15.34 3.34 -10.84
CA TRP A 206 -14.68 4.36 -11.66
C TRP A 206 -13.20 4.54 -11.32
N LEU A 207 -12.79 4.32 -10.06
CA LEU A 207 -11.38 4.45 -9.64
C LEU A 207 -10.45 3.50 -10.40
N CYS A 208 -10.91 2.27 -10.64
CA CYS A 208 -10.18 1.29 -11.46
C CYS A 208 -10.25 1.66 -12.95
N GLY A 209 -11.41 2.15 -13.39
CA GLY A 209 -11.64 2.59 -14.77
C GLY A 209 -10.73 3.74 -15.23
N MET A 210 -10.43 4.70 -14.35
CA MET A 210 -9.55 5.84 -14.66
C MET A 210 -8.16 5.45 -15.14
N PHE A 211 -7.66 4.29 -14.70
CA PHE A 211 -6.34 3.79 -15.08
C PHE A 211 -6.40 2.79 -16.24
N GLY A 212 -7.59 2.46 -16.74
CA GLY A 212 -7.77 1.38 -17.73
C GLY A 212 -7.72 -0.02 -17.13
N GLY A 213 -7.84 -0.16 -15.80
CA GLY A 213 -7.91 -1.44 -15.11
C GLY A 213 -6.95 -1.59 -13.94
N SER A 214 -7.15 -2.67 -13.17
CA SER A 214 -6.41 -2.91 -11.92
C SER A 214 -4.93 -3.21 -12.15
N GLN A 215 -4.57 -3.79 -13.30
CA GLN A 215 -3.16 -4.03 -13.61
C GLN A 215 -2.45 -2.77 -14.07
N SER A 216 -3.11 -1.91 -14.86
CA SER A 216 -2.58 -0.57 -15.14
C SER A 216 -2.35 0.22 -13.86
N ALA A 217 -3.32 0.22 -12.93
CA ALA A 217 -3.16 0.88 -11.62
C ALA A 217 -1.94 0.35 -10.86
N ARG A 218 -1.72 -0.97 -10.87
CA ARG A 218 -0.55 -1.62 -10.28
C ARG A 218 0.77 -1.23 -10.94
N THR A 219 0.81 -1.13 -12.26
CA THR A 219 2.00 -0.68 -13.00
C THR A 219 2.31 0.79 -12.70
N ILE A 220 1.31 1.66 -12.69
CA ILE A 220 1.47 3.07 -12.31
C ILE A 220 1.93 3.18 -10.85
N HIS A 221 1.34 2.41 -9.94
CA HIS A 221 1.74 2.36 -8.54
C HIS A 221 3.21 1.97 -8.37
N PHE A 222 3.68 0.97 -9.13
CA PHE A 222 5.10 0.58 -9.16
C PHE A 222 6.00 1.70 -9.70
N CYS A 223 5.62 2.36 -10.80
CA CYS A 223 6.40 3.47 -11.35
C CYS A 223 6.50 4.64 -10.36
N VAL A 224 5.40 5.00 -9.70
CA VAL A 224 5.39 6.05 -8.66
C VAL A 224 6.24 5.63 -7.47
N PHE A 225 6.14 4.37 -7.03
CA PHE A 225 7.02 3.80 -6.00
C PHE A 225 8.50 3.94 -6.38
N ALA A 226 8.90 3.57 -7.60
CA ALA A 226 10.28 3.66 -8.06
C ALA A 226 10.79 5.12 -8.06
N LEU A 227 9.96 6.07 -8.50
CA LEU A 227 10.29 7.51 -8.48
C LEU A 227 10.40 8.05 -7.04
N LEU A 228 9.50 7.65 -6.14
CA LEU A 228 9.55 8.04 -4.73
C LEU A 228 10.74 7.41 -4.01
N LEU A 229 11.09 6.16 -4.34
CA LEU A 229 12.28 5.49 -3.81
C LEU A 229 13.55 6.20 -4.28
N LEU A 230 13.64 6.56 -5.56
CA LEU A 230 14.75 7.36 -6.10
C LEU A 230 14.84 8.71 -5.38
N PHE A 231 13.71 9.39 -5.16
CA PHE A 231 13.67 10.62 -4.38
C PHE A 231 14.21 10.43 -2.97
N VAL A 232 13.82 9.37 -2.26
CA VAL A 232 14.32 9.06 -0.91
C VAL A 232 15.83 8.82 -0.93
N VAL A 233 16.33 8.03 -1.89
CA VAL A 233 17.77 7.76 -2.02
C VAL A 233 18.54 9.06 -2.25
N VAL A 234 18.12 9.87 -3.22
CA VAL A 234 18.74 11.18 -3.51
C VAL A 234 18.66 12.10 -2.29
N HIS A 235 17.51 12.14 -1.62
CA HIS A 235 17.32 12.93 -0.40
C HIS A 235 18.29 12.51 0.71
N VAL A 236 18.43 11.22 0.99
CA VAL A 236 19.37 10.70 2.00
C VAL A 236 20.81 11.00 1.62
N VAL A 237 21.19 10.86 0.35
CA VAL A 237 22.53 11.23 -0.14
C VAL A 237 22.80 12.73 0.07
N MET A 238 21.81 13.59 -0.22
CA MET A 238 21.91 15.03 0.04
C MET A 238 22.06 15.34 1.54
N VAL A 239 21.34 14.64 2.41
CA VAL A 239 21.46 14.78 3.87
C VAL A 239 22.84 14.33 4.35
N ALA A 240 23.35 13.21 3.82
CA ALA A 240 24.66 12.68 4.17
C ALA A 240 25.79 13.64 3.77
N THR A 241 25.75 14.12 2.54
CA THR A 241 26.78 15.01 1.97
C THR A 241 26.75 16.43 2.53
N SER A 242 25.60 16.92 3.02
CA SER A 242 25.46 18.25 3.64
C SER A 242 25.71 18.28 5.15
N GLY A 243 26.08 17.13 5.74
CA GLY A 243 26.40 16.99 7.16
C GLY A 243 25.36 16.19 7.95
N PHE A 244 25.35 14.86 7.76
CA PHE A 244 24.37 13.92 8.31
C PHE A 244 23.97 14.21 9.77
N GLY A 245 24.93 14.21 10.70
CA GLY A 245 24.65 14.37 12.13
C GLY A 245 23.99 15.71 12.48
N ARG A 246 24.38 16.80 11.80
CA ARG A 246 23.80 18.13 12.01
C ARG A 246 22.36 18.18 11.48
N GLN A 247 22.12 17.64 10.29
CA GLN A 247 20.80 17.61 9.68
C GLN A 247 19.83 16.72 10.46
N MET A 248 20.29 15.54 10.90
CA MET A 248 19.51 14.63 11.75
C MET A 248 19.13 15.30 13.08
N ARG A 249 20.08 15.97 13.75
CA ARG A 249 19.80 16.72 14.98
C ARG A 249 18.81 17.86 14.76
N ALA A 250 18.96 18.62 13.67
CA ALA A 250 18.02 19.67 13.31
C ALA A 250 16.62 19.11 13.07
N MET A 251 16.50 17.97 12.39
CA MET A 251 15.21 17.36 12.08
C MET A 251 14.56 16.62 13.25
N THR A 252 15.34 16.15 14.22
CA THR A 252 14.80 15.50 15.42
C THR A 252 14.50 16.52 16.51
N PHE A 253 15.45 17.39 16.85
CA PHE A 253 15.37 18.28 18.01
C PHE A 253 15.03 19.73 17.67
N GLY A 254 15.21 20.17 16.42
CA GLY A 254 14.87 21.53 15.98
C GLY A 254 15.93 22.60 16.22
N LYS A 255 17.13 22.23 16.70
CA LYS A 255 18.24 23.16 16.95
C LYS A 255 19.52 22.67 16.28
N ALA A 256 20.10 23.48 15.40
CA ALA A 256 21.33 23.14 14.67
C ALA A 256 22.61 23.36 15.50
N ASN A 257 22.55 24.16 16.58
CA ASN A 257 23.63 24.43 17.52
C ASN A 257 23.04 24.59 18.94
N MET A 258 23.54 23.83 19.92
CA MET A 258 23.44 24.20 21.34
C MET A 258 24.64 23.62 22.12
N ASN A 259 25.46 24.52 22.66
CA ASN A 259 26.31 24.31 23.83
C ASN A 259 25.54 24.69 25.12
N SER A 260 24.28 24.30 25.27
CA SER A 260 23.59 24.58 26.54
C SER A 260 22.67 23.45 26.95
N GLU A 261 22.61 23.29 28.26
CA GLU A 261 22.30 22.08 28.97
C GLU A 261 20.94 21.47 28.65
N CYS A 262 20.93 20.14 28.80
CA CYS A 262 19.79 19.26 28.65
C CYS A 262 18.69 19.62 29.66
N VAL A 263 17.68 20.38 29.24
CA VAL A 263 16.42 20.47 29.97
C VAL A 263 15.43 19.51 29.33
N ILE A 264 15.44 18.27 29.80
CA ILE A 264 14.32 17.35 29.64
C ILE A 264 13.21 17.88 30.53
N THR A 265 12.20 18.55 29.97
CA THR A 265 10.90 18.58 30.62
C THR A 265 9.79 18.77 29.61
N SER A 266 8.99 17.71 29.45
CA SER A 266 7.54 17.80 29.39
C SER A 266 6.98 16.39 29.17
N ARG A 267 6.68 15.72 30.29
CA ARG A 267 5.80 14.54 30.33
C ARG A 267 4.37 14.84 29.84
N ARG A 268 4.03 16.12 29.58
CA ARG A 268 2.73 16.54 29.03
C ARG A 268 2.62 16.37 27.51
N THR A 269 3.72 16.30 26.77
CA THR A 269 3.70 16.26 25.29
C THR A 269 3.53 14.86 24.69
N LEU A 270 3.59 13.80 25.50
CA LEU A 270 3.32 12.43 25.04
C LEU A 270 1.82 12.14 24.89
N ILE A 271 0.96 12.96 25.52
CA ILE A 271 -0.50 12.77 25.50
C ILE A 271 -1.12 13.37 24.23
N THR A 272 -0.49 14.37 23.60
CA THR A 272 -1.02 15.03 22.39
C THR A 272 -0.62 14.33 21.09
N GLY A 273 0.47 13.56 21.08
CA GLY A 273 0.93 12.80 19.90
C GLY A 273 0.22 11.45 19.70
N LEU A 274 -0.36 10.87 20.76
CA LEU A 274 -1.19 9.66 20.65
C LEU A 274 -2.67 9.97 20.33
N ALA A 275 -3.14 11.20 20.60
CA ALA A 275 -4.55 11.56 20.41
C ALA A 275 -4.97 11.62 18.92
N SER A 276 -4.05 11.91 17.99
CA SER A 276 -4.33 11.96 16.55
C SER A 276 -4.34 10.57 15.88
N ALA A 277 -3.85 9.53 16.55
CA ALA A 277 -4.05 8.13 16.13
C ALA A 277 -5.18 7.45 16.91
N GLY A 278 -5.44 7.86 18.16
CA GLY A 278 -6.49 7.32 19.02
C GLY A 278 -7.90 7.85 18.76
N GLY A 279 -8.06 8.99 18.09
CA GLY A 279 -9.37 9.59 17.80
C GLY A 279 -10.28 8.77 16.87
N LEU A 280 -9.73 7.77 16.17
CA LEU A 280 -10.51 6.80 15.36
C LEU A 280 -10.90 5.54 16.16
N LEU A 281 -10.58 5.47 17.46
CA LEU A 281 -10.97 4.36 18.34
C LEU A 281 -12.17 4.70 19.24
N LEU A 282 -12.76 5.90 19.12
CA LEU A 282 -13.96 6.26 19.87
C LEU A 282 -15.22 5.87 19.08
N GLY A 283 -15.90 4.83 19.57
CA GLY A 283 -17.34 4.63 19.34
C GLY A 283 -17.73 3.30 18.73
N GLY A 284 -18.14 2.36 19.58
CA GLY A 284 -18.96 1.21 19.20
C GLY A 284 -18.45 -0.12 19.75
N CYS A 285 -18.89 -0.50 20.95
CA CYS A 285 -18.93 -1.92 21.31
C CYS A 285 -19.97 -2.58 20.39
N SER A 286 -19.50 -3.24 19.34
CA SER A 286 -20.29 -4.14 18.52
C SER A 286 -19.63 -5.50 18.57
N GLU A 287 -20.41 -6.53 18.88
CA GLU A 287 -20.00 -7.91 18.66
C GLU A 287 -19.66 -8.10 17.17
N THR A 288 -18.70 -8.98 16.89
CA THR A 288 -18.10 -9.28 15.57
C THR A 288 -17.04 -8.31 15.03
N GLU A 289 -16.07 -7.87 15.86
CA GLU A 289 -14.77 -7.51 15.29
C GLU A 289 -14.03 -8.78 14.82
N PRO A 290 -13.35 -8.77 13.67
CA PRO A 290 -12.55 -9.91 13.24
C PRO A 290 -11.48 -10.20 14.29
N PRO A 291 -11.20 -11.48 14.61
CA PRO A 291 -10.31 -11.82 15.72
C PRO A 291 -8.90 -11.25 15.48
N THR A 292 -8.58 -10.18 16.20
CA THR A 292 -7.23 -9.66 16.34
C THR A 292 -6.55 -10.52 17.38
N TYR A 293 -5.92 -11.63 16.97
CA TYR A 293 -5.14 -12.52 17.85
C TYR A 293 -3.86 -11.85 18.40
N GLY A 294 -3.95 -10.63 18.95
CA GLY A 294 -2.89 -9.94 19.69
C GLY A 294 -1.67 -9.44 18.90
N LYS A 295 -1.67 -9.50 17.57
CA LYS A 295 -0.49 -9.12 16.75
C LYS A 295 -0.63 -7.73 16.14
N VAL A 296 0.37 -6.86 16.35
CA VAL A 296 0.49 -5.49 15.78
C VAL A 296 0.24 -5.48 14.27
N LEU A 297 0.68 -6.52 13.55
CA LEU A 297 0.47 -6.66 12.11
C LEU A 297 -1.02 -6.70 11.70
N ARG A 298 -1.93 -7.18 12.56
CA ARG A 298 -3.37 -7.23 12.27
C ARG A 298 -4.13 -5.96 12.69
N MET A 299 -3.44 -4.96 13.27
CA MET A 299 -4.01 -3.62 13.46
C MET A 299 -4.35 -2.98 12.10
N GLY A 300 -3.55 -3.28 11.06
CA GLY A 300 -3.84 -2.86 9.68
C GLY A 300 -5.16 -3.44 9.17
N ASP A 301 -5.44 -4.70 9.47
CA ASP A 301 -6.70 -5.36 9.09
C ASP A 301 -7.89 -4.66 9.78
N LEU A 302 -7.78 -4.37 11.09
CA LEU A 302 -8.85 -3.69 11.85
C LEU A 302 -9.09 -2.25 11.37
N LEU A 303 -8.03 -1.46 11.19
CA LEU A 303 -8.13 -0.08 10.69
C LEU A 303 -8.74 -0.07 9.29
N THR A 304 -8.30 -0.97 8.42
CA THR A 304 -8.86 -1.12 7.07
C THR A 304 -10.33 -1.52 7.12
N TYR A 305 -10.69 -2.48 7.97
CA TYR A 305 -12.07 -2.91 8.16
C TYR A 305 -12.96 -1.76 8.62
N ARG A 306 -12.57 -1.03 9.67
CA ARG A 306 -13.33 0.11 10.20
C ARG A 306 -13.44 1.24 9.18
N ALA A 307 -12.35 1.59 8.51
CA ALA A 307 -12.36 2.61 7.47
C ALA A 307 -13.27 2.23 6.30
N GLN A 308 -13.25 0.97 5.87
CA GLN A 308 -14.17 0.48 4.83
C GLN A 308 -15.63 0.54 5.29
N ARG A 309 -15.93 0.15 6.53
CA ARG A 309 -17.30 0.26 7.09
C ARG A 309 -17.79 1.70 7.20
N LEU A 310 -16.88 2.65 7.45
CA LEU A 310 -17.21 4.06 7.55
C LEU A 310 -17.36 4.72 6.16
N LEU A 311 -16.51 4.37 5.19
CA LEU A 311 -16.38 5.07 3.92
C LEU A 311 -17.10 4.40 2.75
N LEU A 312 -17.42 3.10 2.84
CA LEU A 312 -18.04 2.35 1.76
C LEU A 312 -19.53 2.08 2.04
N PRO A 313 -20.40 2.11 1.01
CA PRO A 313 -21.80 1.74 1.18
C PRO A 313 -21.95 0.28 1.63
N THR A 314 -22.88 0.02 2.55
CA THR A 314 -23.12 -1.32 3.12
C THR A 314 -23.76 -2.32 2.16
N ARG A 315 -24.34 -1.84 1.05
CA ARG A 315 -25.06 -2.64 0.06
C ARG A 315 -24.35 -2.75 -1.30
N SER A 316 -23.08 -2.37 -1.37
CA SER A 316 -22.29 -2.51 -2.61
C SER A 316 -22.15 -3.99 -2.94
N LEU A 317 -22.86 -4.44 -3.99
CA LEU A 317 -22.69 -5.79 -4.52
C LEU A 317 -21.42 -5.85 -5.36
N ALA A 318 -20.80 -7.03 -5.40
CA ALA A 318 -19.74 -7.28 -6.37
C ALA A 318 -20.29 -7.07 -7.79
N LYS A 319 -19.48 -6.49 -8.67
CA LYS A 319 -19.84 -6.35 -10.08
C LYS A 319 -20.07 -7.74 -10.68
N GLU A 320 -21.24 -7.96 -11.26
CA GLU A 320 -21.52 -9.13 -12.08
C GLU A 320 -21.01 -8.91 -13.50
N TYR A 321 -20.50 -9.97 -14.12
CA TYR A 321 -19.93 -9.96 -15.47
C TYR A 321 -20.76 -10.84 -16.40
N SER A 322 -20.62 -10.62 -17.70
CA SER A 322 -21.28 -11.39 -18.75
C SER A 322 -20.50 -12.67 -19.10
N ARG A 323 -21.15 -13.63 -19.78
CA ARG A 323 -20.46 -14.86 -20.25
C ARG A 323 -19.30 -14.56 -21.20
N SER A 324 -19.38 -13.48 -21.98
CA SER A 324 -18.28 -13.03 -22.84
C SER A 324 -17.06 -12.51 -22.08
N ASP A 325 -17.20 -12.21 -20.79
CA ASP A 325 -16.08 -11.77 -19.93
C ASP A 325 -15.32 -12.95 -19.30
N ILE A 326 -15.76 -14.19 -19.52
CA ILE A 326 -15.08 -15.38 -18.99
C ILE A 326 -13.73 -15.52 -19.70
N THR A 327 -12.66 -15.44 -18.91
CA THR A 327 -11.31 -15.67 -19.42
C THR A 327 -11.15 -17.12 -19.87
N SER A 328 -10.44 -17.36 -20.97
CA SER A 328 -10.11 -18.70 -21.50
C SER A 328 -9.12 -19.50 -20.64
N ILE A 329 -8.80 -19.02 -19.44
CA ILE A 329 -7.76 -19.56 -18.57
C ILE A 329 -8.36 -20.68 -17.71
N PRO A 330 -7.65 -21.81 -17.53
CA PRO A 330 -8.05 -22.85 -16.59
C PRO A 330 -8.24 -22.27 -15.18
N ALA A 331 -9.18 -22.82 -14.42
CA ALA A 331 -9.33 -22.45 -13.02
C ALA A 331 -8.02 -22.76 -12.27
N ILE A 332 -7.51 -21.78 -11.52
CA ILE A 332 -6.26 -21.90 -10.75
C ILE A 332 -6.63 -22.31 -9.33
N GLY A 333 -5.86 -23.23 -8.74
CA GLY A 333 -6.01 -23.61 -7.34
C GLY A 333 -6.98 -24.77 -7.08
N THR A 334 -7.52 -25.38 -8.13
CA THR A 334 -8.17 -26.70 -8.01
C THR A 334 -7.06 -27.74 -7.88
N THR A 335 -6.95 -28.31 -6.68
CA THR A 335 -5.97 -29.35 -6.32
C THR A 335 -6.71 -30.61 -5.90
N ASP A 336 -6.09 -31.78 -6.08
CA ASP A 336 -6.59 -33.02 -5.51
C ASP A 336 -5.99 -33.24 -4.12
N PRO A 337 -6.74 -33.05 -3.02
CA PRO A 337 -6.21 -33.24 -1.67
C PRO A 337 -5.90 -34.72 -1.35
N ALA A 338 -6.29 -35.66 -2.22
CA ALA A 338 -5.97 -37.08 -2.10
C ALA A 338 -4.64 -37.47 -2.77
N ASP A 339 -4.06 -36.61 -3.60
CA ASP A 339 -2.81 -36.88 -4.31
C ASP A 339 -1.59 -36.52 -3.44
N PRO A 340 -0.78 -37.50 -2.99
CA PRO A 340 0.38 -37.27 -2.14
C PRO A 340 1.50 -36.47 -2.82
N HIS A 341 1.46 -36.30 -4.14
CA HIS A 341 2.43 -35.52 -4.89
C HIS A 341 2.06 -34.04 -5.01
N GLN A 342 0.89 -33.63 -4.52
CA GLN A 342 0.44 -32.24 -4.55
C GLN A 342 0.65 -31.52 -3.22
N TRP A 343 0.92 -30.21 -3.29
CA TRP A 343 1.13 -29.38 -2.11
C TRP A 343 -0.10 -29.29 -1.19
N ALA A 344 -1.30 -29.54 -1.73
CA ALA A 344 -2.56 -29.53 -1.01
C ALA A 344 -2.94 -30.91 -0.44
N TYR A 345 -2.06 -31.91 -0.54
CA TYR A 345 -2.27 -33.23 0.05
C TYR A 345 -2.64 -33.12 1.52
N ASN A 346 -3.69 -33.83 1.92
CA ASN A 346 -4.09 -33.94 3.31
C ASN A 346 -4.37 -35.39 3.62
N GLU A 347 -3.55 -36.02 4.47
CA GLU A 347 -3.71 -37.44 4.79
C GLU A 347 -5.10 -37.78 5.36
N ARG A 348 -5.62 -36.94 6.26
CA ARG A 348 -6.91 -37.15 6.91
C ARG A 348 -8.10 -36.93 5.96
N ASN A 349 -8.09 -35.82 5.23
CA ASN A 349 -9.22 -35.40 4.40
C ASN A 349 -9.12 -35.90 2.96
N GLY A 350 -7.93 -36.26 2.48
CA GLY A 350 -7.66 -36.79 1.15
C GLY A 350 -8.33 -38.15 0.94
N ALA A 351 -8.18 -39.08 1.88
CA ALA A 351 -8.87 -40.36 1.82
C ALA A 351 -10.41 -40.22 1.82
N LEU A 352 -10.94 -39.26 2.59
CA LEU A 352 -12.36 -38.93 2.58
C LEU A 352 -12.78 -38.35 1.23
N TYR A 353 -12.04 -37.38 0.71
CA TYR A 353 -12.29 -36.76 -0.58
C TYR A 353 -12.27 -37.79 -1.72
N GLN A 354 -11.29 -38.70 -1.72
CA GLN A 354 -11.17 -39.75 -2.74
C GLN A 354 -12.39 -40.68 -2.73
N ARG A 355 -12.85 -41.11 -1.55
CA ARG A 355 -14.07 -41.91 -1.40
C ARG A 355 -15.33 -41.16 -1.86
N LEU A 356 -15.43 -39.88 -1.54
CA LEU A 356 -16.56 -39.07 -1.99
C LEU A 356 -16.51 -38.89 -3.51
N ARG A 357 -15.35 -38.57 -4.07
CA ARG A 357 -15.14 -38.39 -5.51
C ARG A 357 -15.45 -39.67 -6.30
N SER A 358 -15.02 -40.84 -5.84
CA SER A 358 -15.31 -42.12 -6.52
C SER A 358 -16.80 -42.46 -6.53
N ALA A 359 -17.55 -41.99 -5.53
CA ALA A 359 -19.01 -42.11 -5.46
C ALA A 359 -19.75 -40.87 -5.99
N GLN A 360 -19.10 -40.02 -6.80
CA GLN A 360 -19.68 -38.77 -7.34
C GLN A 360 -20.36 -37.89 -6.26
N PHE A 361 -19.77 -37.84 -5.06
CA PHE A 361 -20.26 -37.11 -3.90
C PHE A 361 -21.66 -37.54 -3.40
N ALA A 362 -22.16 -38.72 -3.76
CA ALA A 362 -23.46 -39.21 -3.31
C ALA A 362 -23.56 -39.30 -1.76
N GLY A 363 -22.45 -39.58 -1.09
CA GLY A 363 -22.37 -39.61 0.38
C GLY A 363 -22.10 -38.24 1.04
N TRP A 364 -21.86 -37.17 0.27
CA TRP A 364 -21.59 -35.85 0.83
C TRP A 364 -22.88 -35.19 1.33
N ARG A 365 -22.79 -34.57 2.51
CA ARG A 365 -23.92 -33.86 3.13
C ARG A 365 -23.50 -32.52 3.69
N LEU A 366 -24.30 -31.49 3.46
CA LEU A 366 -24.16 -30.18 4.11
C LEU A 366 -24.92 -30.19 5.44
N ARG A 367 -24.19 -30.01 6.54
CA ARG A 367 -24.80 -29.73 7.85
C ARG A 367 -25.07 -28.24 7.98
N VAL A 368 -26.32 -27.89 8.25
CA VAL A 368 -26.75 -26.53 8.56
C VAL A 368 -27.16 -26.50 10.02
N GLU A 369 -26.43 -25.74 10.83
CA GLU A 369 -26.59 -25.66 12.28
C GLU A 369 -26.35 -24.22 12.77
N GLY A 370 -26.56 -23.95 14.07
CA GLY A 370 -26.42 -22.62 14.66
C GLY A 370 -27.74 -21.82 14.65
N SER A 371 -27.68 -20.53 14.32
CA SER A 371 -28.84 -19.62 14.33
C SER A 371 -29.71 -19.80 13.08
N VAL A 372 -30.31 -20.99 12.95
CA VAL A 372 -31.22 -21.35 11.87
C VAL A 372 -32.53 -21.88 12.45
N ALA A 373 -33.66 -21.54 11.83
CA ALA A 373 -34.97 -21.98 12.31
C ALA A 373 -35.14 -23.51 12.24
N ARG A 374 -34.44 -24.19 11.31
CA ARG A 374 -34.50 -25.63 11.10
C ARG A 374 -33.11 -26.20 10.83
N PRO A 375 -32.38 -26.67 11.86
CA PRO A 375 -31.12 -27.36 11.65
C PRO A 375 -31.35 -28.66 10.90
N GLY A 376 -30.39 -29.08 10.09
CA GLY A 376 -30.56 -30.24 9.23
C GLY A 376 -29.29 -30.68 8.51
N SER A 377 -29.38 -31.83 7.85
CA SER A 377 -28.32 -32.40 7.03
C SER A 377 -28.88 -32.70 5.65
N TYR A 378 -28.36 -32.06 4.62
CA TYR A 378 -28.91 -32.10 3.26
C TYR A 378 -27.93 -32.82 2.34
N ALA A 379 -28.41 -33.77 1.53
CA ALA A 379 -27.58 -34.42 0.52
C ALA A 379 -27.25 -33.44 -0.63
N LEU A 380 -26.17 -33.70 -1.39
CA LEU A 380 -25.86 -32.91 -2.57
C LEU A 380 -27.02 -32.88 -3.58
N SER A 381 -27.70 -34.01 -3.76
CA SER A 381 -28.89 -34.13 -4.61
C SER A 381 -29.99 -33.19 -4.15
N ASP A 382 -30.26 -33.10 -2.85
CA ASP A 382 -31.30 -32.22 -2.30
C ASP A 382 -30.97 -30.76 -2.60
N LEU A 383 -29.70 -30.37 -2.48
CA LEU A 383 -29.24 -29.01 -2.79
C LEU A 383 -29.36 -28.67 -4.29
N GLN A 384 -29.13 -29.63 -5.18
CA GLN A 384 -29.24 -29.44 -6.62
C GLN A 384 -30.69 -29.22 -7.11
N HIS A 385 -31.69 -29.61 -6.32
CA HIS A 385 -33.10 -29.33 -6.62
C HIS A 385 -33.50 -27.87 -6.33
N PHE A 386 -32.70 -27.12 -5.56
CA PHE A 386 -32.99 -25.70 -5.32
C PHE A 386 -32.74 -24.86 -6.58
N PRO A 387 -33.47 -23.74 -6.75
CA PRO A 387 -33.20 -22.80 -7.83
C PRO A 387 -31.73 -22.34 -7.80
N ALA A 388 -31.00 -22.61 -8.88
CA ALA A 388 -29.62 -22.21 -9.03
C ALA A 388 -29.52 -20.80 -9.65
N ARG A 389 -28.60 -19.98 -9.12
CA ARG A 389 -28.16 -18.73 -9.76
C ARG A 389 -26.69 -18.85 -10.09
N THR A 390 -26.34 -18.68 -11.36
CA THR A 390 -24.95 -18.59 -11.80
C THR A 390 -24.53 -17.12 -11.83
N GLN A 391 -23.38 -16.82 -11.22
CA GLN A 391 -22.75 -15.50 -11.25
C GLN A 391 -21.36 -15.62 -11.85
N ILE A 392 -20.97 -14.64 -12.65
CA ILE A 392 -19.61 -14.52 -13.16
C ILE A 392 -18.95 -13.39 -12.38
N THR A 393 -17.89 -13.75 -11.65
CA THR A 393 -17.14 -12.86 -10.78
C THR A 393 -15.69 -12.80 -11.22
N LYS A 394 -15.03 -11.67 -10.98
CA LYS A 394 -13.59 -11.53 -11.19
C LYS A 394 -12.85 -12.25 -10.06
N HIS A 395 -11.93 -13.15 -10.42
CA HIS A 395 -11.11 -13.93 -9.48
C HIS A 395 -9.79 -13.23 -9.12
#